data_AF-W9V4P4-F1
#
_entry.id   AF-W9V4P4-F1
#
_cell.length_a   1.000
_cell.length_b   1.000
_cell.length_c   1.000
_cell.angle_alpha   90.00
_cell.angle_beta   90.00
_cell.angle_gamma   90.00
#
_symmetry.space_group_name_H-M   'P 1'
#
loop_
_entity.id
_entity.type
_entity.pdbx_description
1 polymer ?
#
loop_
_entity_poly.entity_id
_entity_poly.type
_entity_poly.pdbx_seq_one_letter_code
_entity_poly.pdbx_strand_id
1 'polypeptide(L)'
;MEVHYNSSRTGVRLIGPKPQWARRDGGEAGLHPSNIHDNAYAFGAVDFTGDMPVILGPDGPSLGGFVSPATVITADLWKLGQLRSGDKVRFIPIALADAVSLEALQTASISNLIPSSLEVQTFLPETAIFAKIPAKHRKDEAIIRLAGDHFMLVEYGEQHLDLGLRFKVHALMQWLHDQHLDGIRELTPGVRSLQIHYNPQVISAAQLVEQLTRGEERLRSHLNELKVPSRIVHLLILG
;
A
#
# COMPACT_ATOMS: atom_id res chain seq x y z
N MET A 1 8.88 -14.25 14.47
CA MET A 1 9.58 -13.01 14.86
C MET A 1 9.22 -12.71 16.31
N GLU A 2 10.03 -11.93 17.01
CA GLU A 2 9.79 -11.52 18.40
C GLU A 2 9.57 -10.01 18.47
N VAL A 3 8.66 -9.55 19.32
CA VAL A 3 8.36 -8.12 19.48
C VAL A 3 9.48 -7.43 20.26
N HIS A 4 10.06 -6.39 19.67
CA HIS A 4 11.13 -5.60 20.26
C HIS A 4 10.55 -4.58 21.27
N TYR A 5 11.30 -4.26 22.33
CA TYR A 5 10.86 -3.35 23.40
C TYR A 5 10.51 -1.94 22.92
N ASN A 6 11.18 -1.47 21.87
CA ASN A 6 10.93 -0.16 21.24
C ASN A 6 9.71 -0.21 20.29
N SER A 7 8.56 -0.60 20.82
CA SER A 7 7.27 -0.67 20.11
C SER A 7 6.26 0.28 20.75
N SER A 8 5.44 0.94 19.93
CA SER A 8 4.42 1.89 20.41
C SER A 8 3.27 1.98 19.41
N ARG A 9 2.36 2.95 19.58
CA ARG A 9 1.26 3.22 18.63
C ARG A 9 1.74 3.64 17.24
N THR A 10 2.98 4.11 17.10
CA THR A 10 3.59 4.41 15.80
C THR A 10 3.94 3.13 15.03
N GLY A 11 4.23 2.04 15.75
CA GLY A 11 4.50 0.75 15.14
C GLY A 11 5.09 -0.27 16.10
N VAL A 12 4.93 -1.55 15.72
CA VAL A 12 5.45 -2.70 16.45
C VAL A 12 6.73 -3.17 15.77
N ARG A 13 7.87 -2.96 16.42
CA ARG A 13 9.17 -3.39 15.91
C ARG A 13 9.37 -4.88 16.15
N LEU A 14 9.98 -5.56 15.19
CA LEU A 14 10.18 -7.00 15.25
C LEU A 14 11.66 -7.37 15.14
N ILE A 15 12.09 -8.32 15.96
CA ILE A 15 13.36 -9.02 15.86
C ILE A 15 13.11 -10.32 15.08
N GLY A 16 13.87 -10.51 14.01
CA GLY A 16 13.64 -11.60 13.08
C GLY A 16 14.84 -11.93 12.21
N PRO A 17 14.69 -12.91 11.30
CA PRO A 17 15.74 -13.21 10.32
C PRO A 17 16.00 -11.99 9.44
N LYS A 18 17.27 -11.78 9.08
CA LYS A 18 17.63 -10.76 8.11
C LYS A 18 17.08 -11.13 6.73
N PRO A 19 16.51 -10.18 5.98
CA PRO A 19 16.06 -10.40 4.62
C PRO A 19 17.23 -10.75 3.70
N GLN A 20 16.93 -11.53 2.66
CA GLN A 20 17.82 -11.70 1.52
C GLN A 20 17.30 -10.81 0.39
N TRP A 21 18.11 -9.83 0.00
CA TRP A 21 17.68 -8.82 -0.95
C TRP A 21 17.92 -9.25 -2.40
N ALA A 22 16.93 -9.03 -3.26
CA ALA A 22 17.01 -9.31 -4.70
C ALA A 22 17.84 -8.27 -5.47
N ARG A 23 18.21 -7.15 -4.83
CA ARG A 23 18.94 -6.02 -5.39
C ARG A 23 20.10 -5.66 -4.47
N ARG A 24 21.15 -5.07 -5.04
CA ARG A 24 22.37 -4.67 -4.31
C ARG A 24 22.21 -3.37 -3.54
N ASP A 25 21.38 -2.46 -4.04
CA ASP A 25 21.15 -1.13 -3.49
C ASP A 25 19.77 -0.60 -3.94
N GLY A 26 19.42 0.56 -3.39
CA GLY A 26 18.17 1.25 -3.65
C GLY A 26 18.17 2.13 -4.92
N GLY A 27 19.32 2.28 -5.59
CA GLY A 27 19.54 3.30 -6.62
C GLY A 27 19.41 4.73 -6.08
N GLU A 28 18.74 5.58 -6.84
CA GLU A 28 18.50 7.00 -6.48
C GLU A 28 17.66 7.17 -5.21
N ALA A 29 16.91 6.15 -4.80
CA ALA A 29 16.07 6.17 -3.60
C ALA A 29 16.85 5.92 -2.29
N GLY A 30 18.13 5.52 -2.38
CA GLY A 30 18.97 5.25 -1.22
C GLY A 30 19.92 4.08 -1.43
N LEU A 31 20.94 3.94 -0.58
CA LEU A 31 21.95 2.89 -0.76
C LEU A 31 21.49 1.52 -0.25
N HIS A 32 20.53 1.45 0.68
CA HIS A 32 20.09 0.18 1.21
C HIS A 32 19.14 -0.52 0.22
N PRO A 33 19.23 -1.85 0.00
CA PRO A 33 18.35 -2.57 -0.93
C PRO A 33 16.85 -2.45 -0.64
N SER A 34 16.49 -2.19 0.62
CA SER A 34 15.10 -1.96 1.03
C SER A 34 14.56 -0.61 0.58
N ASN A 35 15.43 0.31 0.15
CA ASN A 35 15.01 1.63 -0.29
C ASN A 35 14.25 1.58 -1.62
N ILE A 36 13.16 2.34 -1.68
CA ILE A 36 12.34 2.60 -2.87
C ILE A 36 12.01 4.08 -2.93
N HIS A 37 11.66 4.57 -4.12
CA HIS A 37 11.08 5.90 -4.25
C HIS A 37 9.82 5.99 -3.41
N ASP A 38 9.71 7.06 -2.63
CA ASP A 38 8.69 7.17 -1.60
C ASP A 38 7.28 6.88 -2.14
N ASN A 39 6.58 6.01 -1.42
CA ASN A 39 5.18 5.70 -1.63
C ASN A 39 4.42 5.80 -0.30
N ALA A 40 3.09 5.81 -0.39
CA ALA A 40 2.27 5.76 0.79
C ALA A 40 2.16 4.32 1.33
N TYR A 41 1.97 4.19 2.63
CA TYR A 41 1.85 2.93 3.36
C TYR A 41 0.44 2.68 3.86
N ALA A 42 0.06 1.41 3.87
CA ALA A 42 -1.17 0.95 4.48
C ALA A 42 -1.01 0.76 6.00
N PHE A 43 -2.12 0.87 6.73
CA PHE A 43 -2.15 0.48 8.14
C PHE A 43 -1.78 -1.00 8.30
N GLY A 44 -0.93 -1.32 9.27
CA GLY A 44 -0.47 -2.69 9.48
C GLY A 44 0.52 -3.19 8.41
N ALA A 45 1.01 -2.34 7.52
CA ALA A 45 2.11 -2.69 6.62
C ALA A 45 3.33 -3.12 7.42
N VAL A 46 3.99 -4.19 7.00
CA VAL A 46 5.24 -4.66 7.60
C VAL A 46 6.39 -3.99 6.85
N ASP A 47 6.79 -2.82 7.32
CA ASP A 47 7.79 -2.00 6.64
C ASP A 47 9.22 -2.38 7.03
N PHE A 48 10.12 -2.46 6.04
CA PHE A 48 11.53 -2.83 6.25
C PHE A 48 12.45 -1.60 6.24
N THR A 49 12.57 -0.96 7.41
CA THR A 49 13.50 0.15 7.65
C THR A 49 14.94 -0.38 7.73
N GLY A 50 15.55 -0.58 6.56
CA GLY A 50 16.75 -1.39 6.43
C GLY A 50 16.45 -2.88 6.55
N ASP A 51 17.21 -3.59 7.38
CA ASP A 51 17.00 -5.01 7.69
C ASP A 51 16.01 -5.26 8.85
N MET A 52 15.47 -4.20 9.45
CA MET A 52 14.58 -4.29 10.62
C MET A 52 13.11 -4.10 10.24
N PRO A 53 12.24 -5.12 10.41
CA PRO A 53 10.82 -4.99 10.15
C PRO A 53 10.08 -4.24 11.28
N VAL A 54 9.14 -3.39 10.88
CA VAL A 54 8.22 -2.66 11.76
C VAL A 54 6.81 -2.76 11.20
N ILE A 55 5.85 -3.26 12.00
CA ILE A 55 4.44 -3.22 11.63
C ILE A 55 3.92 -1.81 11.91
N LEU A 56 3.47 -1.09 10.90
CA LEU A 56 3.02 0.30 11.05
C LEU A 56 1.71 0.36 11.83
N GLY A 57 1.72 1.15 12.90
CA GLY A 57 0.57 1.35 13.77
C GLY A 57 -0.32 2.50 13.31
N PRO A 58 -1.42 2.77 14.03
CA PRO A 58 -2.36 3.85 13.69
C PRO A 58 -1.75 5.26 13.80
N ASP A 59 -0.69 5.44 14.60
CA ASP A 59 0.06 6.70 14.68
C ASP A 59 1.36 6.63 13.85
N GLY A 60 1.45 5.69 12.93
CA GLY A 60 2.63 5.42 12.11
C GLY A 60 2.81 6.42 10.97
N PRO A 61 3.99 6.38 10.31
CA PRO A 61 4.22 7.17 9.11
C PRO A 61 3.28 6.75 7.98
N SER A 62 2.83 7.72 7.17
CA SER A 62 1.97 7.48 6.01
C SER A 62 2.72 7.39 4.69
N LEU A 63 3.86 8.08 4.54
CA LEU A 63 4.68 8.08 3.33
C LEU A 63 6.13 7.82 3.69
N GLY A 64 6.80 6.94 2.94
CA GLY A 64 8.20 6.60 3.18
C GLY A 64 8.84 5.81 2.05
N GLY A 65 10.16 5.64 2.16
CA GLY A 65 11.03 5.12 1.11
C GLY A 65 11.57 3.71 1.36
N PHE A 66 10.79 2.85 2.00
CA PHE A 66 11.12 1.45 2.33
C PHE A 66 10.06 0.47 1.81
N VAL A 67 10.48 -0.76 1.49
CA VAL A 67 9.56 -1.80 1.01
C VAL A 67 8.72 -2.42 2.13
N SER A 68 7.47 -2.72 1.80
CA SER A 68 6.53 -3.46 2.65
C SER A 68 6.06 -4.76 1.96
N PRO A 69 6.64 -5.94 2.29
CA PRO A 69 6.28 -7.21 1.64
C PRO A 69 4.92 -7.80 2.03
N ALA A 70 4.33 -7.34 3.14
CA ALA A 70 3.04 -7.83 3.62
C ALA A 70 2.31 -6.73 4.41
N THR A 71 0.99 -6.88 4.54
CA THR A 71 0.13 -6.02 5.34
C THR A 71 -0.76 -6.90 6.22
N VAL A 72 -0.88 -6.57 7.51
CA VAL A 72 -1.83 -7.22 8.41
C VAL A 72 -3.25 -6.81 8.01
N ILE A 73 -4.14 -7.79 7.84
CA ILE A 73 -5.51 -7.52 7.39
C ILE A 73 -6.29 -6.70 8.43
N THR A 74 -7.29 -5.95 7.97
CA THR A 74 -8.14 -5.11 8.84
C THR A 74 -8.71 -5.88 10.03
N ALA A 75 -9.23 -7.08 9.79
CA ALA A 75 -9.84 -7.93 10.83
C ALA A 75 -8.85 -8.39 11.93
N ASP A 76 -7.54 -8.31 11.67
CA ASP A 76 -6.48 -8.75 12.57
C ASP A 76 -5.68 -7.59 13.19
N LEU A 77 -5.91 -6.34 12.78
CA LEU A 77 -5.18 -5.18 13.32
C LEU A 77 -5.29 -5.07 14.85
N TRP A 78 -6.42 -5.49 15.43
CA TRP A 78 -6.60 -5.48 16.89
C TRP A 78 -5.58 -6.36 17.63
N LYS A 79 -5.09 -7.44 17.00
CA LYS A 79 -4.08 -8.34 17.59
C LYS A 79 -2.79 -7.57 17.86
N LEU A 80 -2.44 -6.61 17.00
CA LEU A 80 -1.26 -5.76 17.16
C LEU A 80 -1.33 -4.91 18.43
N GLY A 81 -2.53 -4.44 18.78
CA GLY A 81 -2.77 -3.66 20.00
C GLY A 81 -2.63 -4.46 21.30
N GLN A 82 -2.51 -5.79 21.22
CA GLN A 82 -2.30 -6.67 22.37
C GLN A 82 -0.84 -7.11 22.54
N LEU A 83 0.02 -6.85 21.55
CA LEU A 83 1.41 -7.28 21.57
C LEU A 83 2.23 -6.55 22.63
N ARG A 84 3.10 -7.30 23.31
CA ARG A 84 4.05 -6.83 24.31
C ARG A 84 5.47 -7.22 23.91
N SER A 85 6.45 -6.50 24.46
CA SER A 85 7.87 -6.87 24.28
C SER A 85 8.11 -8.34 24.65
N GLY A 86 8.80 -9.06 23.77
CA GLY A 86 9.07 -10.50 23.93
C GLY A 86 8.00 -11.43 23.37
N ASP A 87 6.83 -10.92 22.96
CA ASP A 87 5.81 -11.75 22.32
C ASP A 87 6.32 -12.31 20.99
N LYS A 88 5.90 -13.54 20.67
CA LYS A 88 6.26 -14.20 19.42
C LYS A 88 5.11 -14.14 18.43
N VAL A 89 5.41 -13.64 17.23
CA VAL A 89 4.45 -13.51 16.13
C VAL A 89 4.88 -14.33 14.93
N ARG A 90 3.89 -14.87 14.22
CA ARG A 90 4.04 -15.55 12.93
C ARG A 90 2.96 -15.03 11.99
N PHE A 91 3.36 -14.51 10.84
CA PHE A 91 2.44 -14.10 9.79
C PHE A 91 1.93 -15.33 9.03
N ILE A 92 0.63 -15.34 8.74
CA ILE A 92 -0.05 -16.40 7.99
C ILE A 92 -0.59 -15.73 6.72
N PRO A 93 -0.12 -16.13 5.53
CA PRO A 93 -0.61 -15.56 4.29
C PRO A 93 -2.01 -16.13 4.01
N ILE A 94 -2.95 -15.27 3.63
CA ILE A 94 -4.34 -15.64 3.33
C ILE A 94 -4.79 -14.99 2.02
N ALA A 95 -5.88 -15.50 1.43
CA ALA A 95 -6.44 -14.91 0.23
C ALA A 95 -7.15 -13.57 0.55
N LEU A 96 -7.16 -12.66 -0.42
CA LEU A 96 -7.86 -11.38 -0.28
C LEU A 96 -9.36 -11.58 0.03
N ALA A 97 -10.01 -12.54 -0.62
CA ALA A 97 -11.43 -12.83 -0.38
C ALA A 97 -11.69 -13.28 1.06
N ASP A 98 -10.76 -14.02 1.68
CA ASP A 98 -10.87 -14.44 3.07
C ASP A 98 -10.70 -13.25 4.02
N ALA A 99 -9.77 -12.33 3.72
CA ALA A 99 -9.60 -11.09 4.49
C ALA A 99 -10.88 -10.24 4.50
N VAL A 100 -11.51 -10.07 3.33
CA VAL A 100 -12.79 -9.35 3.18
C VAL A 100 -13.92 -10.06 3.92
N SER A 101 -13.96 -11.39 3.85
CA SER A 101 -14.99 -12.19 4.55
C SER A 101 -14.81 -12.15 6.07
N LEU A 102 -13.57 -12.16 6.57
CA LEU A 102 -13.27 -12.03 8.00
C LEU A 102 -13.73 -10.68 8.55
N GLU A 103 -13.49 -9.58 7.84
CA GLU A 103 -13.98 -8.25 8.23
C GLU A 103 -15.52 -8.22 8.26
N ALA A 104 -16.17 -8.68 7.19
CA ALA A 104 -17.64 -8.71 7.12
C ALA A 104 -18.25 -9.52 8.27
N LEU A 105 -17.66 -10.68 8.58
CA LEU A 105 -18.09 -11.53 9.68
C LEU A 105 -17.87 -10.86 11.04
N GLN A 106 -16.74 -10.18 11.23
CA GLN A 106 -16.45 -9.43 12.45
C GLN A 106 -17.46 -8.28 12.64
N THR A 107 -17.76 -7.51 11.59
CA THR A 107 -18.78 -6.45 11.64
C THR A 107 -20.16 -7.03 11.99
N ALA A 108 -20.58 -8.11 11.31
CA ALA A 108 -21.85 -8.76 11.59
C ALA A 108 -21.92 -9.33 13.02
N SER A 109 -20.82 -9.90 13.51
CA SER A 109 -20.72 -10.40 14.88
C SER A 109 -20.90 -9.28 15.91
N ILE A 110 -20.27 -8.13 15.69
CA ILE A 110 -20.41 -6.94 16.56
C ILE A 110 -21.83 -6.40 16.51
N SER A 111 -22.40 -6.22 15.31
CA SER A 111 -23.76 -5.66 15.16
C SER A 111 -24.84 -6.54 15.76
N ASN A 112 -24.70 -7.86 15.66
CA ASN A 112 -25.69 -8.82 16.18
C ASN A 112 -25.37 -9.34 17.58
N LEU A 113 -24.18 -9.03 18.12
CA LEU A 113 -23.65 -9.57 19.37
C LEU A 113 -23.59 -11.11 19.40
N ILE A 114 -23.39 -11.73 18.22
CA ILE A 114 -23.26 -13.18 18.07
C ILE A 114 -21.83 -13.49 17.66
N PRO A 115 -21.04 -14.18 18.50
CA PRO A 115 -19.69 -14.59 18.15
C PRO A 115 -19.71 -15.45 16.88
N SER A 116 -18.91 -15.08 15.89
CA SER A 116 -18.79 -15.83 14.65
C SER A 116 -17.32 -15.97 14.28
N SER A 117 -16.96 -17.10 13.68
CA SER A 117 -15.60 -17.41 13.26
C SER A 117 -15.60 -18.07 11.88
N LEU A 118 -14.62 -17.71 11.05
CA LEU A 118 -14.37 -18.33 9.76
C LEU A 118 -13.02 -19.04 9.83
N GLU A 119 -12.99 -20.32 9.46
CA GLU A 119 -11.73 -21.01 9.22
C GLU A 119 -11.16 -20.56 7.87
N VAL A 120 -9.92 -20.09 7.89
CA VAL A 120 -9.22 -19.58 6.70
C VAL A 120 -8.02 -20.47 6.41
N GLN A 121 -7.81 -20.78 5.14
CA GLN A 121 -6.66 -21.57 4.71
C GLN A 121 -5.47 -20.67 4.39
N THR A 122 -4.27 -21.21 4.60
CA THR A 122 -3.06 -20.54 4.16
C THR A 122 -3.04 -20.44 2.64
N PHE A 123 -2.88 -19.24 2.11
CA PHE A 123 -2.75 -18.98 0.68
C PHE A 123 -1.60 -18.01 0.46
N LEU A 124 -0.51 -18.51 -0.14
CA LEU A 124 0.62 -17.68 -0.55
C LEU A 124 0.55 -17.50 -2.08
N PRO A 125 0.30 -16.29 -2.60
CA PRO A 125 0.29 -16.08 -4.04
C PRO A 125 1.70 -16.21 -4.63
N GLU A 126 1.78 -16.66 -5.88
CA GLU A 126 3.05 -16.74 -6.63
C GLU A 126 3.68 -15.35 -6.84
N THR A 127 2.86 -14.30 -6.87
CA THR A 127 3.29 -12.92 -7.07
C THR A 127 2.47 -11.94 -6.24
N ALA A 128 3.10 -10.85 -5.82
CA ALA A 128 2.43 -9.71 -5.19
C ALA A 128 1.78 -8.75 -6.20
N ILE A 129 1.93 -9.00 -7.51
CA ILE A 129 1.30 -8.21 -8.56
C ILE A 129 -0.12 -8.74 -8.77
N PHE A 130 -1.10 -7.90 -8.48
CA PHE A 130 -2.52 -8.22 -8.64
C PHE A 130 -2.96 -8.09 -10.10
N ALA A 131 -2.53 -7.01 -10.76
CA ALA A 131 -2.86 -6.75 -12.15
C ALA A 131 -1.76 -5.90 -12.82
N LYS A 132 -1.79 -5.86 -14.14
CA LYS A 132 -0.96 -4.99 -14.97
C LYS A 132 -1.82 -4.29 -16.00
N ILE A 133 -1.65 -2.99 -16.15
CA ILE A 133 -2.28 -2.22 -17.24
C ILE A 133 -1.20 -1.92 -18.28
N PRO A 134 -1.19 -2.63 -19.42
CA PRO A 134 -0.13 -2.50 -20.43
C PRO A 134 -0.19 -1.14 -21.12
N ALA A 135 0.96 -0.58 -21.47
CA ALA A 135 1.09 0.68 -22.20
C ALA A 135 1.88 0.52 -23.51
N LYS A 136 1.77 1.49 -24.44
CA LYS A 136 2.52 1.47 -25.72
C LYS A 136 4.03 1.49 -25.50
N HIS A 137 4.49 2.19 -24.47
CA HIS A 137 5.87 2.17 -24.02
C HIS A 137 5.95 1.53 -22.64
N ARG A 138 6.89 0.60 -22.46
CA ARG A 138 7.07 -0.13 -21.19
C ARG A 138 7.25 0.79 -19.97
N LYS A 139 7.86 1.96 -20.18
CA LYS A 139 8.03 2.99 -19.15
C LYS A 139 6.72 3.55 -18.58
N ASP A 140 5.60 3.36 -19.28
CA ASP A 140 4.28 3.86 -18.88
C ASP A 140 3.36 2.75 -18.36
N GLU A 141 3.85 1.50 -18.27
CA GLU A 141 3.10 0.38 -17.71
C GLU A 141 2.73 0.66 -16.25
N ALA A 142 1.48 0.38 -15.88
CA ALA A 142 1.03 0.44 -14.51
C ALA A 142 1.04 -0.98 -13.90
N ILE A 143 1.79 -1.15 -12.82
CA ILE A 143 1.78 -2.36 -12.01
C ILE A 143 0.85 -2.11 -10.82
N ILE A 144 -0.12 -2.99 -10.63
CA ILE A 144 -1.08 -2.90 -9.53
C ILE A 144 -0.73 -3.97 -8.50
N ARG A 145 -0.50 -3.54 -7.27
CA ARG A 145 -0.20 -4.40 -6.11
C ARG A 145 -1.29 -4.28 -5.07
N LEU A 146 -1.58 -5.38 -4.39
CA LEU A 146 -2.32 -5.32 -3.14
C LEU A 146 -1.40 -4.74 -2.06
N ALA A 147 -1.92 -3.82 -1.26
CA ALA A 147 -1.23 -3.23 -0.12
C ALA A 147 -1.97 -3.51 1.19
N GLY A 148 -2.61 -4.68 1.29
CA GLY A 148 -3.61 -5.01 2.30
C GLY A 148 -5.00 -5.17 1.69
N ASP A 149 -5.99 -5.46 2.52
CA ASP A 149 -7.38 -5.66 2.11
C ASP A 149 -8.12 -4.36 1.78
N HIS A 150 -7.72 -3.23 2.39
CA HIS A 150 -8.31 -1.89 2.15
C HIS A 150 -7.45 -0.98 1.29
N PHE A 151 -6.29 -1.45 0.80
CA PHE A 151 -5.35 -0.61 0.05
C PHE A 151 -4.86 -1.28 -1.23
N MET A 152 -4.78 -0.47 -2.29
CA MET A 152 -4.20 -0.86 -3.57
C MET A 152 -3.12 0.16 -3.95
N LEU A 153 -1.99 -0.33 -4.45
CA LEU A 153 -0.89 0.51 -4.90
C LEU A 153 -0.74 0.39 -6.42
N VAL A 154 -0.85 1.53 -7.10
CA VAL A 154 -0.55 1.68 -8.53
C VAL A 154 0.88 2.21 -8.65
N GLU A 155 1.73 1.54 -9.42
CA GLU A 155 3.13 1.89 -9.63
C GLU A 155 3.43 2.07 -11.12
N TYR A 156 4.12 3.14 -11.52
CA TYR A 156 4.40 3.40 -12.94
C TYR A 156 5.87 3.29 -13.32
N GLY A 157 6.17 2.56 -14.39
CA GLY A 157 7.50 2.57 -15.00
C GLY A 157 8.60 1.96 -14.12
N GLU A 158 9.85 2.31 -14.40
CA GLU A 158 11.00 1.80 -13.65
C GLU A 158 11.26 2.60 -12.36
N GLN A 159 12.18 2.12 -11.51
CA GLN A 159 12.50 2.75 -10.22
C GLN A 159 13.49 3.93 -10.37
N HIS A 160 13.15 4.92 -11.19
CA HIS A 160 13.90 6.18 -11.34
C HIS A 160 12.96 7.38 -11.14
N LEU A 161 13.54 8.54 -10.81
CA LEU A 161 12.77 9.77 -10.71
C LEU A 161 12.42 10.31 -12.11
N ASP A 162 11.13 10.34 -12.45
CA ASP A 162 10.62 10.91 -13.69
C ASP A 162 9.42 11.84 -13.41
N LEU A 163 9.57 13.12 -13.76
CA LEU A 163 8.51 14.12 -13.57
C LEU A 163 7.24 13.76 -14.35
N GLY A 164 7.35 13.20 -15.55
CA GLY A 164 6.22 12.74 -16.36
C GLY A 164 5.40 11.67 -15.65
N LEU A 165 6.06 10.74 -14.95
CA LEU A 165 5.36 9.75 -14.12
C LEU A 165 4.64 10.40 -12.95
N ARG A 166 5.25 11.42 -12.32
CA ARG A 166 4.62 12.18 -11.23
C ARG A 166 3.40 12.99 -11.71
N PHE A 167 3.43 13.51 -12.93
CA PHE A 167 2.27 14.13 -13.58
C PHE A 167 1.18 13.10 -13.85
N LYS A 168 1.55 11.91 -14.36
CA LYS A 168 0.62 10.82 -14.63
C LYS A 168 -0.11 10.34 -13.37
N VAL A 169 0.62 10.13 -12.27
CA VAL A 169 0.05 9.81 -10.95
C VAL A 169 -1.00 10.84 -10.54
N HIS A 170 -0.67 12.12 -10.67
CA HIS A 170 -1.59 13.21 -10.31
C HIS A 170 -2.82 13.23 -11.22
N ALA A 171 -2.64 13.03 -12.53
CA ALA A 171 -3.73 13.00 -13.48
C ALA A 171 -4.70 11.83 -13.20
N LEU A 172 -4.18 10.64 -12.88
CA LEU A 172 -5.01 9.50 -12.46
C LEU A 172 -5.75 9.80 -11.16
N MET A 173 -5.07 10.39 -10.18
CA MET A 173 -5.67 10.79 -8.91
C MET A 173 -6.84 11.77 -9.13
N GLN A 174 -6.66 12.81 -9.96
CA GLN A 174 -7.73 13.74 -10.30
C GLN A 174 -8.89 13.04 -11.02
N TRP A 175 -8.58 12.19 -12.00
CA TRP A 175 -9.63 11.45 -12.72
C TRP A 175 -10.46 10.56 -11.80
N LEU A 176 -9.83 9.81 -10.90
CA LEU A 176 -10.51 8.96 -9.91
C LEU A 176 -11.36 9.79 -8.95
N HIS A 177 -10.85 10.94 -8.52
CA HIS A 177 -11.60 11.87 -7.67
C HIS A 177 -12.88 12.35 -8.38
N ASP A 178 -12.78 12.74 -9.64
CA ASP A 178 -13.92 13.21 -10.45
C ASP A 178 -14.96 12.13 -10.74
N GLN A 179 -14.58 10.84 -10.70
CA GLN A 179 -15.52 9.74 -10.91
C GLN A 179 -16.50 9.55 -9.73
N HIS A 180 -16.20 10.09 -8.54
CA HIS A 180 -17.04 9.91 -7.34
C HIS A 180 -17.41 8.44 -7.07
N LEU A 181 -16.43 7.54 -7.20
CA LEU A 181 -16.66 6.10 -7.07
C LEU A 181 -17.00 5.73 -5.62
N ASP A 182 -18.16 5.09 -5.43
CA ASP A 182 -18.55 4.53 -4.14
C ASP A 182 -17.49 3.54 -3.64
N GLY A 183 -17.10 3.70 -2.38
CA GLY A 183 -16.10 2.86 -1.73
C GLY A 183 -14.67 3.38 -1.81
N ILE A 184 -14.34 4.38 -2.62
CA ILE A 184 -13.03 5.06 -2.49
C ILE A 184 -13.06 6.00 -1.28
N ARG A 185 -12.08 5.87 -0.39
CA ARG A 185 -11.97 6.68 0.84
C ARG A 185 -10.92 7.77 0.71
N GLU A 186 -9.74 7.43 0.21
CA GLU A 186 -8.60 8.34 0.11
C GLU A 186 -7.69 7.96 -1.06
N LEU A 187 -7.07 8.97 -1.66
CA LEU A 187 -6.09 8.84 -2.74
C LEU A 187 -4.80 9.56 -2.35
N THR A 188 -3.71 8.81 -2.19
CA THR A 188 -2.45 9.35 -1.67
C THR A 188 -1.35 9.22 -2.72
N PRO A 189 -0.90 10.32 -3.35
CA PRO A 189 0.13 10.27 -4.37
C PRO A 189 1.53 10.12 -3.74
N GLY A 190 2.31 9.18 -4.25
CA GLY A 190 3.75 9.06 -4.02
C GLY A 190 4.56 9.71 -5.15
N VAL A 191 5.85 9.36 -5.25
CA VAL A 191 6.75 9.87 -6.31
C VAL A 191 6.32 9.36 -7.69
N ARG A 192 6.17 8.04 -7.81
CA ARG A 192 5.80 7.33 -9.06
C ARG A 192 4.67 6.32 -8.83
N SER A 193 3.87 6.56 -7.80
CA SER A 193 2.81 5.67 -7.36
C SER A 193 1.60 6.42 -6.86
N LEU A 194 0.44 5.77 -6.90
CA LEU A 194 -0.78 6.21 -6.27
C LEU A 194 -1.28 5.10 -5.34
N GLN A 195 -1.41 5.40 -4.05
CA GLN A 195 -2.10 4.52 -3.14
C GLN A 195 -3.58 4.89 -3.09
N ILE A 196 -4.43 3.88 -3.09
CA ILE A 196 -5.87 4.00 -3.06
C ILE A 196 -6.35 3.26 -1.81
N HIS A 197 -6.88 4.02 -0.87
CA HIS A 197 -7.61 3.48 0.28
C HIS A 197 -9.07 3.31 -0.14
N TYR A 198 -9.56 2.07 -0.13
CA TYR A 198 -10.92 1.73 -0.55
C TYR A 198 -11.59 0.81 0.46
N ASN A 199 -12.92 0.74 0.39
CA ASN A 199 -13.74 -0.18 1.15
C ASN A 199 -14.04 -1.44 0.31
N PRO A 200 -13.41 -2.58 0.60
CA PRO A 200 -13.62 -3.81 -0.16
C PRO A 200 -15.03 -4.39 0.00
N GLN A 201 -15.78 -3.95 1.01
CA GLN A 201 -17.20 -4.31 1.20
C GLN A 201 -18.13 -3.58 0.22
N VAL A 202 -17.63 -2.56 -0.50
CA VAL A 202 -18.41 -1.74 -1.45
C VAL A 202 -17.90 -1.90 -2.88
N ILE A 203 -16.57 -1.84 -3.07
CA ILE A 203 -15.93 -2.03 -4.37
C ILE A 203 -14.84 -3.09 -4.26
N SER A 204 -14.94 -4.16 -5.04
CA SER A 204 -13.92 -5.20 -5.06
C SER A 204 -12.62 -4.72 -5.71
N ALA A 205 -11.50 -5.34 -5.37
CA ALA A 205 -10.21 -5.07 -6.02
C ALA A 205 -10.28 -5.24 -7.55
N ALA A 206 -11.04 -6.21 -8.06
CA ALA A 206 -11.23 -6.42 -9.50
C ALA A 206 -11.98 -5.25 -10.16
N GLN A 207 -13.07 -4.78 -9.53
CA GLN A 207 -13.80 -3.60 -10.01
C GLN A 207 -12.94 -2.33 -9.96
N LEU A 208 -12.12 -2.18 -8.92
CA LEU A 208 -11.18 -1.05 -8.83
C LEU A 208 -10.14 -1.09 -9.96
N VAL A 209 -9.59 -2.27 -10.29
CA VAL A 209 -8.70 -2.44 -11.47
C VAL A 209 -9.39 -2.06 -12.78
N GLU A 210 -10.67 -2.37 -12.93
CA GLU A 210 -11.44 -1.96 -14.11
C GLU A 210 -11.53 -0.43 -14.22
N GLN A 211 -11.82 0.26 -13.11
CA GLN A 211 -11.84 1.73 -13.07
C GLN A 211 -10.45 2.32 -13.39
N LEU A 212 -9.39 1.74 -12.84
CA LEU A 212 -8.02 2.15 -13.14
C LEU A 212 -7.68 1.97 -14.62
N THR A 213 -8.14 0.88 -15.23
CA THR A 213 -7.94 0.62 -16.66
C THR A 213 -8.63 1.69 -17.51
N ARG A 214 -9.88 2.03 -17.19
CA ARG A 214 -10.64 3.11 -17.86
C ARG A 214 -9.95 4.47 -17.70
N GLY A 215 -9.46 4.78 -16.49
CA GLY A 215 -8.71 6.00 -16.22
C GLY A 215 -7.44 6.08 -17.05
N GLU A 216 -6.65 5.00 -17.09
CA GLU A 216 -5.44 4.91 -17.91
C GLU A 216 -5.72 5.11 -19.41
N GLU A 217 -6.78 4.52 -19.94
CA GLU A 217 -7.20 4.70 -21.33
C GLU A 217 -7.61 6.16 -21.63
N ARG A 218 -8.38 6.78 -20.72
CA ARG A 218 -8.77 8.18 -20.84
C ARG A 218 -7.55 9.10 -20.84
N LEU A 219 -6.62 8.90 -19.91
CA LEU A 219 -5.41 9.73 -19.78
C LEU A 219 -4.51 9.65 -21.01
N ARG A 220 -4.35 8.45 -21.60
CA ARG A 220 -3.54 8.28 -22.83
C ARG A 220 -4.01 9.14 -23.99
N SER A 221 -5.31 9.40 -24.08
CA SER A 221 -5.86 10.25 -25.14
C SER A 221 -5.61 11.76 -24.94
N HIS A 222 -5.11 12.20 -23.77
CA HIS A 222 -4.97 13.63 -23.41
C HIS A 222 -3.58 14.01 -22.84
N LEU A 223 -2.56 13.14 -22.97
CA LEU A 223 -1.25 13.32 -22.32
C LEU A 223 -0.53 14.65 -22.67
N ASN A 224 -0.70 15.18 -23.88
CA ASN A 224 0.00 16.38 -24.33
C ASN A 224 -0.60 17.71 -23.81
N GLU A 225 -1.73 17.66 -23.11
CA GLU A 225 -2.48 18.85 -22.66
C GLU A 225 -2.54 18.98 -21.13
N LEU A 226 -1.88 18.07 -20.40
CA LEU A 226 -1.91 18.04 -18.94
C LEU A 226 -1.19 19.26 -18.34
N LYS A 227 -1.99 20.18 -17.77
CA LYS A 227 -1.54 21.26 -16.91
C LYS A 227 -2.05 21.01 -15.50
N VAL A 228 -1.24 21.33 -14.49
CA VAL A 228 -1.63 21.22 -13.08
C VAL A 228 -1.49 22.57 -12.40
N PRO A 229 -2.39 22.94 -11.49
CA PRO A 229 -2.20 24.10 -10.63
C PRO A 229 -0.91 23.93 -9.81
N SER A 230 -0.11 24.99 -9.70
CA SER A 230 1.12 24.99 -8.90
C SER A 230 1.21 26.25 -8.06
N ARG A 231 1.76 26.12 -6.85
CA ARG A 231 2.03 27.22 -5.92
C ARG A 231 3.51 27.25 -5.59
N ILE A 232 4.13 28.41 -5.71
CA ILE A 232 5.50 28.64 -5.25
C ILE A 232 5.44 29.04 -3.77
N VAL A 233 6.18 28.33 -2.92
CA VAL A 233 6.29 28.60 -1.48
C VAL A 233 7.74 28.92 -1.14
N HIS A 234 7.97 30.08 -0.54
CA HIS A 234 9.29 30.47 -0.04
C HIS A 234 9.38 30.14 1.45
N LEU A 235 10.32 29.26 1.83
CA LEU A 235 10.58 28.87 3.21
C LEU A 235 11.95 29.37 3.63
N LEU A 236 12.04 30.00 4.81
CA LEU A 236 13.32 30.41 5.40
C LEU A 236 13.93 29.23 6.14
N ILE A 237 15.15 28.85 5.75
CA ILE A 237 15.93 27.82 6.45
C ILE A 237 17.04 28.55 7.21
N LEU A 238 17.04 28.44 8.55
CA LEU A 238 18.15 28.91 9.38
C LEU A 238 19.26 27.86 9.32
N GLY A 239 20.44 28.29 8.87
CA GLY A 239 21.65 27.46 8.83
C GLY A 239 22.33 27.34 10.19
#